data_AF-A0A7J5MXE8-F1
#
_entry.id   AF-A0A7J5MXE8-F1
#
_cell.length_a   1.000
_cell.length_b   1.000
_cell.length_c   1.000
_cell.angle_alpha   90.00
_cell.angle_beta   90.00
_cell.angle_gamma   90.00
#
_symmetry.space_group_name_H-M   'P 1'
#
loop_
_entity.id
_entity.type
_entity.pdbx_description
1 polymer ?
#
loop_
_entity_poly.entity_id
_entity_poly.type
_entity_poly.pdbx_seq_one_letter_code
_entity_poly.pdbx_strand_id
1 'polypeptide(L)'
;MADNVNHPAHYEAGPFECVELTRLYPFMGGNAIKYVYRHRLKGREVEDLRKALWYLDHAEPDELRPSYTRRDARALGAATPLTVPSMEANLALPDNGATHLLRVLERADWQGMAPFWKGMWELARGRDSGLTRAKRAVARRISLLESDYSDDELRLLDGWSAPPAAMWRLRARGMEL
;
A
#
# COMPACT_ATOMS: atom_id res chain seq x y z
N MET A 1 19.94 23.86 4.99
CA MET A 1 20.29 22.64 5.75
C MET A 1 19.11 21.70 5.62
N ALA A 2 19.33 20.44 5.23
CA ALA A 2 18.26 19.46 5.17
C ALA A 2 17.76 19.18 6.60
N ASP A 3 16.46 19.37 6.85
CA ASP A 3 15.84 19.04 8.12
C ASP A 3 15.48 17.55 8.12
N ASN A 4 16.46 16.71 8.44
CA ASN A 4 16.30 15.26 8.45
C ASN A 4 15.28 14.73 9.48
N VAL A 5 14.74 15.60 10.34
CA VAL A 5 13.80 15.23 11.40
C VAL A 5 12.38 15.64 11.02
N ASN A 6 12.17 16.90 10.64
CA ASN A 6 10.83 17.38 10.27
C ASN A 6 10.50 17.17 8.79
N HIS A 7 11.52 17.12 7.92
CA HIS A 7 11.37 17.01 6.46
C HIS A 7 12.45 16.12 5.82
N PRO A 8 12.48 14.80 6.11
CA PRO A 8 13.49 13.93 5.53
C PRO A 8 13.26 13.82 4.01
N ALA A 9 14.29 14.05 3.20
CA ALA A 9 14.18 14.07 1.73
C ALA A 9 13.55 12.81 1.09
N HIS A 10 13.62 11.65 1.77
CA HIS A 10 13.00 10.40 1.33
C HIS A 10 11.50 10.28 1.69
N TYR A 11 10.90 11.32 2.26
CA TYR A 11 9.48 11.47 2.53
C TYR A 11 8.85 12.69 1.84
N GLU A 12 9.65 13.63 1.33
CA GLU A 12 9.20 14.77 0.51
C GLU A 12 9.06 14.45 -0.99
N ALA A 13 9.63 13.32 -1.45
CA ALA A 13 9.63 12.98 -2.88
C ALA A 13 8.24 12.61 -3.42
N GLY A 14 7.30 12.23 -2.54
CA GLY A 14 5.95 11.88 -2.92
C GLY A 14 4.97 13.05 -2.87
N PRO A 15 3.71 12.84 -3.25
CA PRO A 15 2.74 13.92 -3.39
C PRO A 15 2.33 14.61 -2.06
N PHE A 16 2.71 14.03 -0.93
CA PHE A 16 2.52 14.53 0.45
C PHE A 16 3.41 13.70 1.39
N GLU A 17 3.68 14.12 2.63
CA GLU A 17 4.55 13.36 3.52
C GLU A 17 3.91 12.04 3.98
N CYS A 18 4.68 10.95 3.99
CA CYS A 18 4.16 9.62 4.37
C CYS A 18 3.44 9.60 5.74
N VAL A 19 3.87 10.44 6.68
CA VAL A 19 3.24 10.55 8.01
C VAL A 19 1.80 11.07 7.94
N GLU A 20 1.47 11.92 6.96
CA GLU A 20 0.12 12.48 6.79
C GLU A 20 -0.93 11.39 6.58
N LEU A 21 -0.57 10.33 5.85
CA LEU A 21 -1.41 9.16 5.64
C LEU A 21 -1.25 8.13 6.76
N THR A 22 -0.03 7.77 7.14
CA THR A 22 0.21 6.64 8.06
C THR A 22 -0.28 6.92 9.48
N ARG A 23 -0.35 8.19 9.91
CA ARG A 23 -0.95 8.58 11.20
C ARG A 23 -2.47 8.31 11.30
N LEU A 24 -3.13 8.12 10.16
CA LEU A 24 -4.58 7.85 10.07
C LEU A 24 -4.90 6.36 10.20
N TYR A 25 -3.89 5.51 10.35
CA TYR A 25 -4.03 4.06 10.45
C TYR A 25 -3.52 3.54 11.80
N PRO A 26 -4.04 2.40 12.27
CA PRO A 26 -3.42 1.61 13.31
C PRO A 26 -2.00 1.18 12.93
N PHE A 27 -1.26 0.66 13.92
CA PHE A 27 0.15 0.31 13.76
C PHE A 27 0.40 -0.60 12.55
N MET A 28 -0.41 -1.65 12.34
CA MET A 28 -0.21 -2.59 11.23
C MET A 28 -0.42 -1.92 9.86
N GLY A 29 -1.57 -1.28 9.64
CA GLY A 29 -1.88 -0.58 8.39
C GLY A 29 -0.92 0.55 8.07
N GLY A 30 -0.56 1.36 9.08
CA GLY A 30 0.40 2.45 8.93
C GLY A 30 1.79 1.93 8.53
N ASN A 31 2.24 0.82 9.09
CA ASN A 31 3.51 0.20 8.67
C ASN A 31 3.42 -0.37 7.25
N ALA A 32 2.38 -1.13 6.90
CA ALA A 32 2.21 -1.66 5.55
C ALA A 32 2.31 -0.55 4.49
N ILE A 33 1.60 0.55 4.71
CA ILE A 33 1.65 1.75 3.85
C ILE A 33 3.07 2.35 3.81
N LYS A 34 3.70 2.57 4.97
CA LYS A 34 5.04 3.16 5.07
C LYS A 34 6.08 2.40 4.25
N TYR A 35 6.06 1.08 4.33
CA TYR A 35 7.02 0.22 3.65
C TYR A 35 6.82 0.26 2.12
N VAL A 36 5.58 0.23 1.63
CA VAL A 36 5.32 0.43 0.19
C VAL A 36 5.63 1.86 -0.25
N TYR A 37 5.33 2.87 0.56
CA TYR A 37 5.55 4.27 0.20
C TYR A 37 7.03 4.57 -0.10
N ARG A 38 7.96 3.95 0.63
CA ARG A 38 9.40 4.29 0.59
C ARG A 38 10.29 3.32 -0.20
N HIS A 39 9.75 2.21 -0.72
CA HIS A 39 10.57 1.06 -1.14
C HIS A 39 11.70 1.40 -2.13
N ARG A 40 11.48 2.30 -3.12
CA ARG A 40 12.54 2.70 -4.07
C ARG A 40 13.46 3.80 -3.56
N LEU A 41 13.13 4.45 -2.44
CA LEU A 41 13.86 5.61 -1.93
C LEU A 41 14.99 5.24 -0.97
N LYS A 42 14.96 4.02 -0.40
CA LYS A 42 15.92 3.57 0.63
C LYS A 42 16.98 2.59 0.11
N GLY A 43 16.96 2.25 -1.18
CA GLY A 43 17.91 1.32 -1.79
C GLY A 43 17.77 -0.15 -1.37
N ARG A 44 16.66 -0.52 -0.69
CA ARG A 44 16.35 -1.90 -0.26
C ARG A 44 14.92 -2.29 -0.62
N GLU A 45 14.62 -2.16 -1.90
CA GLU A 45 13.25 -2.22 -2.42
C GLU A 45 12.52 -3.53 -2.07
N VAL A 46 13.18 -4.68 -2.30
CA VAL A 46 12.60 -6.00 -2.03
C VAL A 46 12.37 -6.23 -0.53
N GLU A 47 13.32 -5.82 0.32
CA GLU A 47 13.21 -5.97 1.78
C GLU A 47 12.03 -5.16 2.33
N ASP A 48 11.90 -3.91 1.88
CA ASP A 48 10.77 -3.06 2.28
C ASP A 48 9.43 -3.65 1.81
N LEU A 49 9.33 -4.14 0.56
CA LEU A 49 8.10 -4.76 0.07
C LEU A 49 7.74 -6.06 0.79
N ARG A 50 8.73 -6.91 1.10
CA ARG A 50 8.51 -8.11 1.93
C ARG A 50 7.99 -7.73 3.31
N LYS A 51 8.52 -6.66 3.90
CA LYS A 51 8.05 -6.19 5.20
C LYS A 51 6.62 -5.63 5.11
N ALA A 52 6.26 -4.94 4.02
CA ALA A 52 4.89 -4.53 3.77
C ALA A 52 3.93 -5.73 3.67
N LEU A 53 4.30 -6.75 2.87
CA LEU A 53 3.51 -7.97 2.72
C LEU A 53 3.33 -8.70 4.06
N TRP A 54 4.39 -8.79 4.86
CA TRP A 54 4.33 -9.35 6.21
C TRP A 54 3.28 -8.65 7.06
N TYR A 55 3.22 -7.31 7.06
CA TYR A 55 2.17 -6.59 7.80
C TYR A 55 0.76 -6.86 7.26
N LEU A 56 0.58 -6.96 5.93
CA LEU A 56 -0.73 -7.31 5.35
C LEU A 56 -1.17 -8.73 5.72
N ASP A 57 -0.23 -9.66 5.92
CA ASP A 57 -0.50 -11.06 6.26
C ASP A 57 -0.77 -11.31 7.74
N HIS A 58 -0.30 -10.42 8.62
CA HIS A 58 -0.38 -10.59 10.08
C HIS A 58 -1.32 -9.59 10.76
N ALA A 59 -2.10 -8.84 10.00
CA ALA A 59 -3.04 -7.86 10.52
C ALA A 59 -4.48 -8.35 10.39
N GLU A 60 -5.30 -8.05 11.39
CA GLU A 60 -6.74 -8.17 11.26
C GLU A 60 -7.27 -7.09 10.29
N PRO A 61 -8.39 -7.33 9.57
CA PRO A 61 -8.91 -6.37 8.60
C PRO A 61 -9.11 -4.95 9.15
N ASP A 62 -9.52 -4.82 10.41
CA ASP A 62 -9.71 -3.53 11.06
C ASP A 62 -8.40 -2.79 11.37
N GLU A 63 -7.29 -3.51 11.56
CA GLU A 63 -5.96 -2.90 11.73
C GLU A 63 -5.40 -2.34 10.41
N LEU A 64 -6.01 -2.72 9.28
CA LEU A 64 -5.68 -2.26 7.92
C LEU A 64 -6.66 -1.20 7.40
N ARG A 65 -7.62 -0.75 8.22
CA ARG A 65 -8.55 0.33 7.89
C ARG A 65 -8.15 1.62 8.61
N PRO A 66 -8.47 2.80 8.04
CA PRO A 66 -8.25 4.06 8.74
C PRO A 66 -9.02 4.07 10.06
N SER A 67 -8.36 4.55 11.11
CA SER A 67 -8.96 4.73 12.44
C SER A 67 -8.92 6.20 12.82
N TYR A 68 -9.95 6.67 13.53
CA TYR A 68 -9.93 8.01 14.13
C TYR A 68 -8.97 8.03 15.32
N THR A 69 -8.05 8.98 15.33
CA THR A 69 -7.22 9.21 16.51
C THR A 69 -8.04 9.90 17.61
N ARG A 70 -7.56 9.87 18.86
CA ARG A 70 -8.15 10.65 19.98
C ARG A 70 -8.29 12.15 19.66
N ARG A 71 -7.43 12.70 18.79
CA ARG A 71 -7.51 14.11 18.35
C ARG A 71 -8.75 14.36 17.47
N ASP A 72 -9.08 13.41 16.61
CA ASP A 72 -10.22 13.52 15.70
C ASP A 72 -11.55 13.42 16.47
N ALA A 73 -11.61 12.56 17.48
CA ALA A 73 -12.77 12.45 18.37
C ALA A 73 -13.08 13.78 19.10
N ARG A 74 -12.04 14.51 19.54
CA ARG A 74 -12.20 15.82 20.22
C ARG A 74 -12.64 16.93 19.25
N ALA A 75 -12.16 16.90 18.01
CA ALA A 75 -12.57 17.84 16.96
C ALA A 75 -14.03 17.62 16.52
N LEU A 76 -14.52 16.38 16.60
CA LEU A 76 -15.92 16.01 16.33
C LEU A 76 -16.88 16.23 17.52
N GLY A 77 -16.41 16.88 18.60
CA GLY A 77 -17.25 17.22 19.76
C GLY A 77 -17.54 16.06 20.71
N ALA A 78 -16.84 14.93 20.61
CA ALA A 78 -16.98 13.84 21.58
C ALA A 78 -16.27 14.21 22.89
N ALA A 79 -17.05 14.44 23.94
CA ALA A 79 -16.56 14.88 25.26
C ALA A 79 -15.79 13.80 26.05
N THR A 80 -15.75 12.57 25.54
CA THR A 80 -15.18 11.39 26.22
C THR A 80 -14.24 10.67 25.25
N PRO A 81 -13.09 10.14 25.69
CA PRO A 81 -12.31 9.25 24.84
C PRO A 81 -13.22 8.08 24.47
N LEU A 82 -13.51 7.94 23.17
CA LEU A 82 -14.24 6.80 22.64
C LEU A 82 -13.38 5.55 22.82
N THR A 83 -13.43 4.95 24.00
CA THR A 83 -13.10 3.54 24.22
C THR A 83 -14.26 2.75 23.64
N VAL A 84 -14.33 2.65 22.31
CA VAL A 84 -15.21 1.67 21.66
C VAL A 84 -14.39 0.42 21.41
N PRO A 85 -14.69 -0.70 22.11
CA PRO A 85 -14.29 -2.00 21.62
C PRO A 85 -15.03 -2.24 20.29
N SER A 86 -14.28 -2.68 19.31
CA SER A 86 -14.72 -3.41 18.11
C SER A 86 -16.16 -3.96 18.21
N MET A 87 -17.11 -3.32 17.52
CA MET A 87 -18.25 -3.95 16.78
C MET A 87 -19.42 -3.01 16.45
N GLU A 88 -19.53 -1.81 17.05
CA GLU A 88 -20.74 -0.96 16.84
C GLU A 88 -20.48 0.46 16.33
N ALA A 89 -19.33 0.72 15.70
CA ALA A 89 -19.10 1.99 14.98
C ALA A 89 -19.56 1.90 13.51
N ASN A 90 -20.83 1.52 13.30
CA ASN A 90 -21.52 1.69 12.01
C ASN A 90 -22.18 3.07 11.89
N LEU A 91 -21.85 4.01 12.78
CA LEU A 91 -22.06 5.42 12.50
C LEU A 91 -21.06 5.85 11.44
N ALA A 92 -21.58 6.34 10.31
CA ALA A 92 -20.85 6.90 9.19
C ALA A 92 -20.00 8.11 9.63
N LEU A 93 -18.90 7.85 10.32
CA LEU A 93 -17.90 8.85 10.61
C LEU A 93 -17.34 9.30 9.24
N PRO A 94 -17.22 10.61 9.00
CA PRO A 94 -16.72 11.13 7.73
C PRO A 94 -15.27 10.71 7.52
N ASP A 95 -14.89 10.32 6.29
CA ASP A 95 -13.53 9.91 5.94
C ASP A 95 -12.49 10.81 6.63
N ASN A 96 -11.54 10.22 7.35
CA ASN A 96 -10.51 10.96 8.10
C ASN A 96 -9.43 11.57 7.19
N GLY A 97 -9.68 11.64 5.88
CA GLY A 97 -8.77 12.08 4.83
C GLY A 97 -7.97 10.95 4.17
N ALA A 98 -7.95 9.74 4.73
CA ALA A 98 -7.18 8.63 4.19
C ALA A 98 -7.63 8.22 2.79
N THR A 99 -8.94 8.22 2.52
CA THR A 99 -9.49 7.88 1.20
C THR A 99 -9.01 8.86 0.13
N HIS A 100 -8.92 10.15 0.45
CA HIS A 100 -8.39 11.17 -0.46
C HIS A 100 -6.91 10.95 -0.77
N LEU A 101 -6.09 10.81 0.27
CA LEU A 101 -4.63 10.63 0.13
C LEU A 101 -4.27 9.35 -0.65
N LEU A 102 -4.99 8.24 -0.41
CA LEU A 102 -4.81 7.01 -1.18
C LEU A 102 -5.16 7.18 -2.66
N ARG A 103 -6.18 7.99 -2.99
CA ARG A 103 -6.50 8.32 -4.38
C ARG A 103 -5.43 9.17 -5.05
N VAL A 104 -4.80 10.07 -4.30
CA VAL A 104 -3.66 10.84 -4.83
C VAL A 104 -2.52 9.88 -5.19
N LEU A 105 -2.16 8.94 -4.31
CA LEU A 105 -1.11 7.94 -4.59
C LEU A 105 -1.46 6.99 -5.73
N GLU A 106 -2.70 6.53 -5.82
CA GLU A 106 -3.17 5.67 -6.92
C GLU A 106 -3.07 6.38 -8.27
N ARG A 107 -3.56 7.63 -8.35
CA ARG A 107 -3.57 8.40 -9.61
C ARG A 107 -2.17 8.80 -10.06
N ALA A 108 -1.29 9.09 -9.10
CA ALA A 108 0.12 9.36 -9.38
C ALA A 108 0.93 8.10 -9.71
N ASP A 109 0.32 6.91 -9.62
CA ASP A 109 1.00 5.62 -9.64
C ASP A 109 2.26 5.64 -8.77
N TRP A 110 2.13 6.15 -7.54
CA TRP A 110 3.27 6.44 -6.68
C TRP A 110 4.10 5.16 -6.49
N GLN A 111 5.37 5.24 -6.86
CA GLN A 111 6.33 4.13 -6.84
C GLN A 111 5.93 2.92 -7.72
N GLY A 112 5.10 3.10 -8.75
CA GLY A 112 4.62 2.02 -9.61
C GLY A 112 3.68 1.03 -8.91
N MET A 113 2.96 1.51 -7.89
CA MET A 113 2.15 0.69 -6.99
C MET A 113 0.66 1.09 -6.99
N ALA A 114 0.13 1.67 -8.07
CA ALA A 114 -1.30 2.01 -8.21
C ALA A 114 -2.26 0.87 -7.79
N PRO A 115 -2.03 -0.41 -8.14
CA PRO A 115 -2.89 -1.50 -7.68
C PRO A 115 -2.91 -1.66 -6.15
N PHE A 116 -1.79 -1.42 -5.46
CA PHE A 116 -1.73 -1.44 -4.01
C PHE A 116 -2.51 -0.27 -3.40
N TRP A 117 -2.28 0.95 -3.90
CA TRP A 117 -2.98 2.15 -3.41
C TRP A 117 -4.50 2.05 -3.60
N LYS A 118 -4.93 1.52 -4.75
CA LYS A 118 -6.34 1.19 -5.01
C LYS A 118 -6.88 0.15 -4.02
N GLY A 119 -6.10 -0.87 -3.69
CA GLY A 119 -6.49 -1.90 -2.73
C GLY A 119 -6.70 -1.33 -1.33
N MET A 120 -5.76 -0.51 -0.86
CA MET A 120 -5.90 0.20 0.43
C MET A 120 -7.08 1.20 0.41
N TRP A 121 -7.32 1.88 -0.71
CA TRP A 121 -8.51 2.73 -0.90
C TRP A 121 -9.82 1.94 -0.86
N GLU A 122 -9.85 0.73 -1.41
CA GLU A 122 -10.98 -0.17 -1.32
C GLU A 122 -11.25 -0.58 0.14
N LEU A 123 -10.19 -0.96 0.88
CA LEU A 123 -10.29 -1.29 2.30
C LEU A 123 -10.77 -0.12 3.16
N ALA A 124 -10.23 1.08 2.94
CA ALA A 124 -10.65 2.30 3.64
C ALA A 124 -12.14 2.60 3.47
N ARG A 125 -12.77 2.08 2.40
CA ARG A 125 -14.19 2.22 2.11
C ARG A 125 -15.02 0.99 2.50
N GLY A 126 -14.46 0.09 3.32
CA GLY A 126 -15.12 -1.12 3.79
C GLY A 126 -15.23 -2.24 2.74
N ARG A 127 -14.42 -2.23 1.67
CA ARG A 127 -14.40 -3.30 0.66
C ARG A 127 -13.21 -4.23 0.87
N ASP A 128 -13.48 -5.44 1.36
CA ASP A 128 -12.45 -6.43 1.74
C ASP A 128 -11.65 -6.96 0.54
N SER A 129 -12.20 -6.89 -0.67
CA SER A 129 -11.46 -7.21 -1.90
C SER A 129 -10.21 -6.34 -2.10
N GLY A 130 -10.16 -5.18 -1.43
CA GLY A 130 -9.00 -4.31 -1.40
C GLY A 130 -7.75 -4.97 -0.80
N LEU A 131 -7.90 -5.83 0.21
CA LEU A 131 -6.77 -6.55 0.83
C LEU A 131 -6.13 -7.51 -0.16
N THR A 132 -6.96 -8.31 -0.84
CA THR A 132 -6.50 -9.24 -1.87
C THR A 132 -5.75 -8.50 -2.98
N ARG A 133 -6.25 -7.34 -3.41
CA ARG A 133 -5.58 -6.51 -4.42
C ARG A 133 -4.24 -5.99 -3.91
N ALA A 134 -4.20 -5.46 -2.69
CA ALA A 134 -2.98 -4.93 -2.07
C ALA A 134 -1.90 -6.01 -1.95
N LYS A 135 -2.25 -7.20 -1.43
CA LYS A 135 -1.31 -8.33 -1.31
C LYS A 135 -0.78 -8.77 -2.66
N ARG A 136 -1.66 -8.97 -3.65
CA ARG A 136 -1.25 -9.36 -5.01
C ARG A 136 -0.33 -8.33 -5.66
N ALA A 137 -0.59 -7.04 -5.45
CA ALA A 137 0.25 -5.97 -5.98
C ALA A 137 1.67 -6.04 -5.42
N VAL A 138 1.79 -6.19 -4.09
CA VAL A 138 3.10 -6.29 -3.42
C VAL A 138 3.82 -7.57 -3.81
N ALA A 139 3.14 -8.73 -3.78
CA ALA A 139 3.73 -10.01 -4.17
C ALA A 139 4.22 -9.99 -5.63
N ARG A 140 3.41 -9.47 -6.56
CA ARG A 140 3.81 -9.31 -7.96
C ARG A 140 5.05 -8.42 -8.08
N ARG A 141 5.10 -7.29 -7.37
CA ARG A 141 6.26 -6.39 -7.43
C ARG A 141 7.52 -7.05 -6.87
N ILE A 142 7.42 -7.83 -5.79
CA ILE A 142 8.55 -8.62 -5.26
C ILE A 142 9.03 -9.60 -6.34
N SER A 143 8.13 -10.40 -6.91
CA SER A 143 8.50 -11.36 -7.97
C SER A 143 9.19 -10.67 -9.15
N LEU A 144 8.73 -9.49 -9.56
CA LEU A 144 9.34 -8.73 -10.65
C LEU A 144 10.75 -8.21 -10.35
N LEU A 145 11.03 -7.84 -9.10
CA LEU A 145 12.33 -7.34 -8.70
C LEU A 145 13.35 -8.46 -8.49
N GLU A 146 12.88 -9.65 -8.15
CA GLU A 146 13.71 -10.84 -7.94
C GLU A 146 13.85 -11.70 -9.19
N SER A 147 13.01 -11.46 -10.19
CA SER A 147 12.98 -12.19 -11.46
C SER A 147 13.96 -11.58 -12.45
N ASP A 148 14.76 -12.44 -13.07
CA ASP A 148 15.54 -12.09 -14.27
C ASP A 148 14.67 -11.92 -15.53
N TYR A 149 13.37 -12.25 -15.43
CA TYR A 149 12.35 -12.12 -16.47
C TYR A 149 11.56 -10.81 -16.33
N SER A 150 11.24 -10.20 -17.46
CA SER A 150 10.42 -8.98 -17.57
C SER A 150 8.95 -9.20 -17.18
N ASP A 151 8.22 -8.10 -16.90
CA ASP A 151 6.79 -8.10 -16.56
C ASP A 151 5.91 -8.93 -17.50
N ASP A 152 6.18 -8.84 -18.80
CA ASP A 152 5.41 -9.54 -19.82
C ASP A 152 5.77 -11.02 -19.90
N GLU A 153 7.02 -11.37 -19.60
CA GLU A 153 7.46 -12.77 -19.53
C GLU A 153 6.83 -13.47 -18.33
N LEU A 154 6.78 -12.80 -17.17
CA LEU A 154 6.09 -13.33 -16.00
C LEU A 154 4.58 -13.50 -16.22
N ARG A 155 3.93 -12.56 -16.92
CA ARG A 155 2.53 -12.73 -17.33
C ARG A 155 2.31 -13.99 -18.16
N LEU A 156 3.19 -14.24 -19.14
CA LEU A 156 3.14 -15.45 -19.96
C LEU A 156 3.32 -16.73 -19.12
N LEU A 157 4.29 -16.74 -18.21
CA LEU A 157 4.53 -17.89 -17.31
C LEU A 157 3.35 -18.16 -16.36
N ASP A 158 2.64 -17.10 -15.95
CA ASP A 158 1.43 -17.19 -15.13
C ASP A 158 0.16 -17.53 -15.96
N GLY A 159 0.29 -17.84 -17.24
CA GLY A 159 -0.82 -18.22 -18.13
C GLY A 159 -1.66 -17.05 -18.66
N TRP A 160 -1.18 -15.81 -18.53
CA TRP A 160 -1.84 -14.62 -19.08
C TRP A 160 -1.29 -14.26 -20.46
N SER A 161 -2.09 -13.57 -21.27
CA SER A 161 -1.62 -13.05 -22.54
C SER A 161 -0.56 -11.95 -22.33
N ALA A 162 0.49 -12.01 -23.14
CA ALA A 162 1.51 -10.96 -23.20
C ALA A 162 1.99 -10.77 -24.66
N PRO A 163 2.71 -9.68 -24.96
CA PRO A 163 3.20 -9.41 -26.31
C PRO A 163 4.07 -10.55 -26.86
N PRO A 164 4.05 -10.81 -28.18
CA PRO A 164 4.88 -11.87 -28.80
C PRO A 164 6.37 -11.77 -28.48
N ALA A 165 6.88 -10.54 -28.25
CA ALA A 165 8.27 -10.31 -27.86
C ALA A 165 8.66 -11.00 -26.54
N ALA A 166 7.75 -11.11 -25.58
CA ALA A 166 8.01 -11.81 -24.32
C ALA A 166 8.12 -13.33 -24.55
N MET A 167 7.27 -13.90 -25.40
CA MET A 167 7.36 -15.31 -25.79
C MET A 167 8.71 -15.62 -26.47
N TRP A 168 9.19 -14.73 -27.34
CA TRP A 168 10.48 -14.90 -28.00
C TRP A 168 11.67 -14.84 -27.04
N ARG A 169 11.66 -13.94 -26.06
CA ARG A 169 12.72 -13.87 -25.05
C ARG A 169 12.77 -15.12 -24.16
N LEU A 170 11.61 -15.68 -23.79
CA LEU A 170 11.55 -16.92 -23.01
C LEU A 170 12.03 -18.13 -23.81
N ARG A 171 11.66 -18.23 -25.09
CA ARG A 171 12.19 -19.27 -26.00
C ARG A 171 13.70 -19.14 -26.20
N ALA A 172 14.22 -17.91 -26.35
CA ALA A 172 15.66 -17.68 -26.46
C ALA A 172 16.43 -18.07 -25.19
N ARG A 173 15.75 -18.13 -24.03
CA ARG A 173 16.26 -18.64 -22.76
C ARG A 173 16.06 -20.15 -22.56
N GLY A 174 15.55 -20.85 -23.57
CA GLY A 174 15.40 -22.31 -23.57
C GLY A 174 14.13 -22.83 -22.90
N MET A 175 13.11 -21.99 -22.64
CA MET A 175 11.83 -22.46 -22.13
C MET A 175 10.88 -22.86 -23.27
N GLU A 176 10.31 -24.06 -23.17
CA GLU A 176 9.11 -24.44 -23.92
C GLU A 176 7.88 -23.88 -23.19
N LEU A 177 7.15 -23.00 -23.89
CA LEU A 177 5.92 -22.34 -23.43
C LEU A 177 4.70 -22.95 -24.12
#